data_AF-A0A7W0W0B4-F1
#
_entry.id   AF-A0A7W0W0B4-F1
#
_cell.length_a   1.000
_cell.length_b   1.000
_cell.length_c   1.000
_cell.angle_alpha   90.00
_cell.angle_beta   90.00
_cell.angle_gamma   90.00
#
_symmetry.space_group_name_H-M   'P 1'
#
loop_
_entity.id
_entity.type
_entity.pdbx_description
1 polymer ?
#
loop_
_entity_poly.entity_id
_entity_poly.type
_entity_poly.pdbx_seq_one_letter_code
_entity_poly.pdbx_strand_id
1 'polypeptide(L)'
;MELMWVRVIAHDSSSDRYLGYLLNEPHFIRSIHAGDNVVIRIEPGAEFPTAQGPATDYTSGAWPADANTTTGLRLREGLSHYRLGNNGHNPQEIQRCIATLGPVMEGAPGPSWRPSTEQRFIGHFVLGRCLAEKYETERAIRQFRAAVAIDSTDADAQLALLAELSVAVHRRPGSGESTDEARLESEFLKQLSLVRARFAGHRGVTKLLDMMFDPAEEAAVNPAWRPHIEKLRRVGYGVFRWKRR
;
A
#
# COMPACT_ATOMS: atom_id res chain seq x y z
N MET A 1 13.22 -29.63 -13.89
CA MET A 1 13.07 -28.18 -14.17
C MET A 1 11.60 -27.88 -14.14
N GLU A 2 11.18 -26.89 -13.37
CA GLU A 2 9.78 -26.45 -13.29
C GLU A 2 9.67 -25.06 -13.89
N LEU A 3 8.64 -24.83 -14.71
CA LEU A 3 8.36 -23.53 -15.29
C LEU A 3 7.33 -22.79 -14.44
N MET A 4 7.62 -21.53 -14.16
CA MET A 4 6.79 -20.65 -13.35
C MET A 4 6.44 -19.40 -14.15
N TRP A 5 5.17 -19.00 -14.09
CA TRP A 5 4.69 -17.77 -14.67
C TRP A 5 4.84 -16.66 -13.65
N VAL A 6 5.64 -15.65 -13.97
CA VAL A 6 5.93 -14.54 -13.06
C VAL A 6 5.57 -13.23 -13.74
N ARG A 7 4.83 -12.36 -13.04
CA ARG A 7 4.64 -10.97 -13.45
C ARG A 7 5.73 -10.12 -12.81
N VAL A 8 6.58 -9.51 -13.62
CA VAL A 8 7.58 -8.54 -13.14
C VAL A 8 6.88 -7.29 -12.63
N ILE A 9 7.26 -6.83 -11.44
CA ILE A 9 6.70 -5.65 -10.77
C ILE A 9 7.75 -4.58 -10.44
N ALA A 10 9.04 -4.95 -10.34
CA ALA A 10 10.13 -4.00 -10.21
C ALA A 10 11.44 -4.53 -10.79
N HIS A 11 12.37 -3.62 -11.10
CA HIS A 11 13.73 -3.91 -11.54
C HIS A 11 14.70 -3.11 -10.67
N ASP A 12 15.68 -3.80 -10.10
CA ASP A 12 16.84 -3.20 -9.47
C ASP A 12 17.99 -3.19 -10.47
N SER A 13 18.27 -2.01 -11.03
CA SER A 13 19.31 -1.80 -12.03
C SER A 13 20.72 -1.96 -11.47
N SER A 14 20.91 -1.88 -10.15
CA SER A 14 22.23 -2.02 -9.54
C SER A 14 22.68 -3.48 -9.44
N SER A 15 21.73 -4.39 -9.19
CA SER A 15 21.98 -5.84 -9.09
C SER A 15 21.52 -6.63 -10.32
N ASP A 16 20.89 -5.94 -11.27
CA ASP A 16 20.19 -6.51 -12.44
C ASP A 16 19.24 -7.65 -12.07
N ARG A 17 18.44 -7.38 -11.03
CA ARG A 17 17.44 -8.32 -10.49
C ARG A 17 16.04 -7.77 -10.70
N TYR A 18 15.11 -8.67 -10.94
CA TYR A 18 13.71 -8.34 -11.10
C TYR A 18 12.93 -8.92 -9.93
N LEU A 19 12.09 -8.09 -9.32
CA LEU A 19 11.08 -8.55 -8.39
C LEU A 19 9.83 -8.91 -9.19
N GLY A 20 9.30 -10.10 -8.98
CA GLY A 20 8.08 -10.55 -9.60
C GLY A 20 7.10 -11.18 -8.62
N TYR A 21 5.86 -11.30 -9.07
CA TYR A 21 4.76 -11.99 -8.39
C TYR A 21 4.45 -13.29 -9.12
N LEU A 22 4.46 -14.41 -8.40
CA LEU A 22 4.19 -15.74 -8.95
C LEU A 22 2.71 -15.91 -9.30
N LEU A 23 2.39 -16.36 -10.50
CA LEU A 23 1.02 -16.46 -11.03
C LEU A 23 0.42 -17.87 -10.92
N ASN A 24 1.24 -18.90 -10.76
CA ASN A 24 0.79 -20.29 -10.64
C ASN A 24 1.48 -20.99 -9.46
N GLU A 25 0.76 -21.95 -8.88
CA GLU A 25 1.32 -22.82 -7.85
C GLU A 25 2.36 -23.77 -8.49
N PRO A 26 3.59 -23.86 -7.96
CA PRO A 26 4.55 -24.85 -8.40
C PRO A 26 4.24 -26.22 -7.79
N HIS A 27 4.41 -27.26 -8.59
CA HIS A 27 4.22 -28.66 -8.24
C HIS A 27 5.36 -29.21 -7.37
N PHE A 28 6.61 -28.78 -7.61
CA PHE A 28 7.78 -29.36 -6.93
C PHE A 28 8.31 -28.48 -5.79
N ILE A 29 8.23 -27.16 -5.92
CA ILE A 29 8.74 -26.21 -4.92
C ILE A 29 7.63 -25.87 -3.92
N ARG A 30 7.38 -26.76 -2.95
CA ARG A 30 6.26 -26.61 -1.98
C ARG A 30 6.38 -25.44 -1.00
N SER A 31 7.52 -24.74 -0.99
CA SER A 31 7.76 -23.62 -0.08
C SER A 31 7.31 -22.27 -0.64
N ILE A 32 6.94 -22.21 -1.92
CA ILE A 32 6.44 -20.99 -2.56
C ILE A 32 5.06 -21.25 -3.15
N HIS A 33 4.18 -20.26 -3.04
CA HIS A 33 2.79 -20.37 -3.46
C HIS A 33 2.46 -19.31 -4.50
N ALA A 34 1.39 -19.53 -5.26
CA ALA A 34 0.83 -18.53 -6.13
C ALA A 34 0.60 -17.22 -5.33
N GLY A 35 1.28 -16.18 -5.78
CA GLY A 35 1.27 -14.84 -5.21
C GLY A 35 2.38 -14.46 -4.26
N ASP A 36 3.31 -15.37 -4.01
CA ASP A 36 4.58 -15.02 -3.39
C ASP A 36 5.42 -14.13 -4.30
N ASN A 37 6.24 -13.29 -3.65
CA ASN A 37 7.29 -12.59 -4.36
C ASN A 37 8.43 -13.57 -4.68
N VAL A 38 8.93 -13.46 -5.90
CA VAL A 38 10.15 -14.14 -6.33
C VAL A 38 11.09 -13.11 -6.91
N VAL A 39 12.37 -13.26 -6.62
CA VAL A 39 13.41 -12.53 -7.35
C VAL A 39 13.83 -13.39 -8.53
N ILE A 40 13.91 -12.80 -9.71
CA ILE A 40 14.38 -13.48 -10.91
C ILE A 40 15.55 -12.69 -11.51
N ARG A 41 16.45 -13.42 -12.17
CA ARG A 41 17.55 -12.87 -12.95
C ARG A 41 17.43 -13.32 -14.39
N ILE A 42 17.70 -12.42 -15.32
CA ILE A 42 17.75 -12.72 -16.75
C ILE A 42 19.23 -12.75 -17.12
N GLU A 43 19.80 -13.95 -17.28
CA GLU A 43 21.21 -14.07 -17.64
C GLU A 43 21.39 -13.95 -19.17
N PRO A 44 22.43 -13.23 -19.64
CA PRO A 44 22.70 -13.14 -21.08
C PRO A 44 22.87 -14.53 -21.71
N GLY A 45 22.07 -14.83 -22.73
CA GLY A 45 22.11 -16.11 -23.45
C GLY A 45 21.34 -17.25 -22.77
N ALA A 46 20.73 -17.03 -21.61
CA ALA A 46 19.83 -18.02 -21.01
C ALA A 46 18.51 -18.10 -21.81
N GLU A 47 18.00 -19.32 -21.99
CA GLU A 47 16.71 -19.56 -22.65
C GLU A 47 15.54 -19.02 -21.82
N PHE A 48 15.65 -19.07 -20.49
CA PHE A 48 14.64 -18.61 -19.54
C PHE A 48 15.23 -17.81 -18.37
N PRO A 49 14.49 -16.83 -17.81
CA PRO A 49 14.84 -16.21 -16.54
C PRO A 49 14.90 -17.24 -15.41
N THR A 50 15.82 -17.05 -14.46
CA THR A 50 16.04 -17.97 -13.34
C THR A 50 15.63 -17.34 -12.02
N ALA A 51 14.78 -18.02 -11.25
CA ALA A 51 14.45 -17.63 -9.88
C ALA A 51 15.70 -17.67 -8.99
N GLN A 52 15.88 -16.64 -8.18
CA GLN A 52 17.02 -16.42 -7.31
C GLN A 52 16.62 -16.71 -5.87
N GLY A 53 17.39 -17.59 -5.20
CA GLY A 53 17.22 -17.96 -3.80
C GLY A 53 17.85 -19.32 -3.53
N PRO A 54 18.07 -19.70 -2.27
CA PRO A 54 18.41 -21.07 -1.91
C PRO A 54 17.32 -22.03 -2.44
N ALA A 55 17.70 -23.25 -2.82
CA ALA A 55 16.82 -24.22 -3.48
C ALA A 55 15.51 -24.53 -2.69
N THR A 56 15.49 -24.23 -1.40
CA THR A 56 14.34 -24.45 -0.51
C THR A 56 13.54 -23.19 -0.22
N ASP A 57 14.02 -21.99 -0.59
CA ASP A 57 13.35 -20.71 -0.29
C ASP A 57 13.70 -19.62 -1.31
N TYR A 58 12.88 -19.52 -2.36
CA TYR A 58 12.98 -18.49 -3.40
C TYR A 58 12.33 -17.16 -3.03
N THR A 59 11.68 -17.10 -1.88
CA THR A 59 11.03 -15.88 -1.38
C THR A 59 11.99 -15.02 -0.58
N SER A 60 12.98 -15.62 0.08
CA SER A 60 13.96 -14.92 0.92
C SER A 60 14.68 -13.77 0.22
N GLY A 61 14.96 -13.89 -1.08
CA GLY A 61 15.60 -12.83 -1.86
C GLY A 61 14.72 -11.60 -2.11
N ALA A 62 13.39 -11.76 -2.01
CA ALA A 62 12.41 -10.69 -2.21
C ALA A 62 12.07 -9.92 -0.93
N TRP A 63 12.71 -10.29 0.19
CA TRP A 63 12.52 -9.68 1.48
C TRP A 63 13.88 -9.27 2.05
N PRO A 64 13.90 -8.29 2.98
CA PRO A 64 15.13 -7.93 3.67
C PRO A 64 15.75 -9.17 4.36
N ALA A 65 17.08 -9.21 4.49
CA ALA A 65 17.80 -10.39 4.99
C ALA A 65 17.39 -10.82 6.42
N ASP A 66 16.76 -9.94 7.20
CA ASP A 66 16.22 -10.18 8.53
C ASP A 66 14.77 -10.72 8.53
N ALA A 67 14.20 -11.00 7.37
CA ALA A 67 12.81 -11.44 7.21
C ALA A 67 12.56 -12.88 7.69
N ASN A 68 13.60 -13.66 8.00
CA ASN A 68 13.48 -15.00 8.57
C ASN A 68 13.26 -15.01 10.09
N THR A 69 13.21 -13.82 10.72
CA THR A 69 12.75 -13.70 12.10
C THR A 69 11.26 -14.05 12.19
N THR A 70 10.78 -14.47 13.38
CA THR A 70 9.33 -14.59 13.65
C THR A 70 8.57 -13.32 13.26
N THR A 71 9.27 -12.18 13.33
CA THR A 71 8.76 -10.88 12.93
C THR A 71 8.51 -10.79 11.43
N GLY A 72 9.54 -11.08 10.63
CA GLY A 72 9.43 -11.07 9.18
C GLY A 72 8.41 -12.10 8.66
N LEU A 73 8.31 -13.28 9.27
CA LEU A 73 7.33 -14.30 8.87
C LEU A 73 5.88 -13.80 9.01
N ARG A 74 5.52 -13.14 10.12
CA ARG A 74 4.18 -12.55 10.28
C ARG A 74 3.93 -11.42 9.30
N LEU A 75 4.94 -10.59 9.02
CA LEU A 75 4.82 -9.52 8.03
C LEU A 75 4.54 -10.09 6.64
N ARG A 76 5.25 -11.15 6.27
CA ARG A 76 5.07 -11.89 5.01
C ARG A 76 3.67 -12.47 4.89
N GLU A 77 3.20 -13.15 5.93
CA GLU A 77 1.85 -13.71 6.00
C GLU A 77 0.78 -12.62 5.86
N GLY A 78 0.91 -11.51 6.60
CA GLY A 78 -0.01 -10.38 6.52
C GLY A 78 -0.05 -9.72 5.13
N LEU A 79 1.11 -9.56 4.48
CA LEU A 79 1.18 -9.04 3.11
C LEU A 79 0.54 -10.01 2.10
N SER A 80 0.75 -11.31 2.27
CA SER A 80 0.10 -12.33 1.43
C SER A 80 -1.42 -12.21 1.51
N HIS A 81 -1.98 -12.13 2.72
CA HIS A 81 -3.40 -11.91 2.94
C HIS A 81 -3.91 -10.60 2.32
N TYR A 82 -3.16 -9.50 2.43
CA TYR A 82 -3.55 -8.24 1.77
C TYR A 82 -3.68 -8.40 0.25
N ARG A 83 -2.73 -9.09 -0.38
CA ARG A 83 -2.72 -9.34 -1.82
C ARG A 83 -3.88 -10.22 -2.26
N LEU A 84 -4.11 -11.32 -1.56
CA LEU A 84 -5.26 -12.22 -1.80
C LEU A 84 -6.59 -11.51 -1.53
N GLY A 85 -6.57 -10.48 -0.68
CA GLY A 85 -7.65 -9.51 -0.47
C GLY A 85 -8.07 -8.78 -1.74
N ASN A 86 -7.20 -8.69 -2.75
CA ASN A 86 -7.46 -8.12 -4.07
C ASN A 86 -8.17 -6.76 -4.01
N ASN A 87 -7.61 -5.82 -3.24
CA ASN A 87 -8.19 -4.48 -3.03
C ASN A 87 -9.64 -4.54 -2.50
N GLY A 88 -9.89 -5.37 -1.48
CA GLY A 88 -11.20 -5.48 -0.84
C GLY A 88 -12.19 -6.42 -1.52
N HIS A 89 -11.92 -6.93 -2.72
CA HIS A 89 -12.79 -7.89 -3.39
C HIS A 89 -12.84 -9.26 -2.71
N ASN A 90 -11.87 -9.56 -1.83
CA ASN A 90 -11.90 -10.70 -0.95
C ASN A 90 -11.82 -10.25 0.52
N PRO A 91 -12.96 -9.92 1.14
CA PRO A 91 -13.00 -9.34 2.49
C PRO A 91 -12.51 -10.28 3.59
N GLN A 92 -12.53 -11.60 3.36
CA GLN A 92 -12.01 -12.58 4.31
C GLN A 92 -10.48 -12.50 4.40
N GLU A 93 -9.81 -12.37 3.26
CA GLU A 93 -8.36 -12.21 3.23
C GLU A 93 -7.92 -10.85 3.79
N ILE A 94 -8.67 -9.77 3.53
CA ILE A 94 -8.43 -8.50 4.22
C ILE A 94 -8.58 -8.64 5.74
N GLN A 95 -9.57 -9.40 6.22
CA GLN A 95 -9.73 -9.66 7.65
C GLN A 95 -8.54 -10.45 8.23
N ARG A 96 -8.03 -11.44 7.49
CA ARG A 96 -6.83 -12.20 7.88
C ARG A 96 -5.58 -11.32 7.92
N CYS A 97 -5.42 -10.39 6.98
CA CYS A 97 -4.36 -9.38 7.03
C CYS A 97 -4.41 -8.60 8.35
N ILE A 98 -5.58 -8.06 8.71
CA ILE A 98 -5.76 -7.29 9.96
C ILE A 98 -5.49 -8.15 11.18
N ALA A 99 -6.00 -9.39 11.22
CA ALA A 99 -5.78 -10.30 12.34
C ALA A 99 -4.30 -10.67 12.52
N THR A 100 -3.54 -10.75 11.41
CA THR A 100 -2.12 -11.08 11.41
C THR A 100 -1.25 -9.89 11.83
N LEU A 101 -1.49 -8.72 11.25
CA LEU A 101 -0.64 -7.53 11.43
C LEU A 101 -1.08 -6.64 12.60
N GLY A 102 -2.37 -6.61 12.94
CA GLY A 102 -2.93 -5.78 14.01
C GLY A 102 -2.19 -5.94 15.35
N PRO A 103 -2.09 -7.17 15.89
CA PRO A 103 -1.44 -7.40 17.18
C PRO A 103 0.01 -6.92 17.24
N VAL A 104 0.72 -6.88 16.11
CA VAL A 104 2.14 -6.54 16.06
C VAL A 104 2.40 -5.06 15.73
N MET A 105 1.50 -4.40 15.00
CA MET A 105 1.64 -2.99 14.61
C MET A 105 0.85 -2.03 15.50
N GLU A 106 -0.23 -2.49 16.15
CA GLU A 106 -1.03 -1.68 17.07
C GLU A 106 -0.70 -1.93 18.54
N GLY A 107 -0.13 -3.11 18.86
CA GLY A 107 0.23 -3.49 20.21
C GLY A 107 1.60 -2.94 20.65
N ALA A 108 1.87 -2.99 21.95
CA ALA A 108 3.22 -2.82 22.46
C ALA A 108 4.09 -3.98 21.93
N PRO A 109 5.26 -3.71 21.33
CA PRO A 109 6.13 -4.76 20.84
C PRO A 109 6.53 -5.67 22.00
N GLY A 110 6.14 -6.95 21.92
CA GLY A 110 6.64 -7.97 22.84
C GLY A 110 8.17 -8.08 22.73
N PRO A 111 8.86 -8.66 23.73
CA PRO A 111 10.33 -8.71 23.74
C PRO A 111 10.96 -9.41 22.52
N SER A 112 10.21 -10.30 21.86
CA SER A 112 10.60 -11.03 20.64
C SER A 112 10.26 -10.31 19.32
N TRP A 113 9.49 -9.22 19.36
CA TRP A 113 9.10 -8.44 18.19
C TRP A 113 9.98 -7.20 18.06
N ARG A 114 11.02 -7.29 17.22
CA ARG A 114 11.95 -6.19 16.93
C ARG A 114 12.12 -6.02 15.42
N PRO A 115 11.09 -5.50 14.73
CA PRO A 115 11.19 -5.25 13.30
C PRO A 115 12.24 -4.18 13.00
N SER A 116 12.99 -4.38 11.91
CA SER A 116 13.79 -3.32 11.32
C SER A 116 12.92 -2.13 10.90
N THR A 117 13.56 -0.98 10.65
CA THR A 117 12.86 0.23 10.22
C THR A 117 12.01 -0.01 8.97
N GLU A 118 12.54 -0.76 8.00
CA GLU A 118 11.83 -1.13 6.78
C GLU A 118 10.62 -2.03 7.08
N GLN A 119 10.79 -3.06 7.91
CA GLN A 119 9.67 -3.92 8.32
C GLN A 119 8.57 -3.16 9.05
N ARG A 120 8.93 -2.17 9.90
CA ARG A 120 7.94 -1.29 10.54
C ARG A 120 7.19 -0.45 9.52
N PHE A 121 7.90 0.15 8.56
CA PHE A 121 7.28 0.93 7.50
C PHE A 121 6.26 0.09 6.72
N ILE A 122 6.70 -1.07 6.21
CA ILE A 122 5.85 -1.98 5.43
C ILE A 122 4.65 -2.43 6.27
N GLY A 123 4.87 -2.85 7.51
CA GLY A 123 3.81 -3.33 8.40
C GLY A 123 2.74 -2.27 8.66
N HIS A 124 3.15 -1.05 9.01
CA HIS A 124 2.22 0.07 9.20
C HIS A 124 1.49 0.42 7.89
N PHE A 125 2.20 0.50 6.77
CA PHE A 125 1.58 0.81 5.49
C PHE A 125 0.53 -0.25 5.07
N VAL A 126 0.88 -1.53 5.14
CA VAL A 126 0.01 -2.64 4.73
C VAL A 126 -1.18 -2.79 5.68
N LEU A 127 -0.97 -2.72 7.00
CA LEU A 127 -2.08 -2.74 7.94
C LEU A 127 -3.02 -1.54 7.70
N GLY A 128 -2.47 -0.34 7.45
CA GLY A 128 -3.24 0.83 7.08
C GLY A 128 -4.12 0.58 5.85
N ARG A 129 -3.58 -0.07 4.82
CA ARG A 129 -4.35 -0.46 3.61
C ARG A 129 -5.47 -1.45 3.96
N CYS A 130 -5.20 -2.51 4.72
CA CYS A 130 -6.21 -3.49 5.08
C CYS A 130 -7.36 -2.87 5.90
N LEU A 131 -7.03 -1.99 6.86
CA LEU A 131 -8.01 -1.24 7.65
C LEU A 131 -8.83 -0.28 6.80
N ALA A 132 -8.17 0.42 5.88
CA ALA A 132 -8.84 1.27 4.90
C ALA A 132 -9.89 0.45 4.14
N GLU A 133 -9.54 -0.69 3.54
CA GLU A 133 -10.49 -1.55 2.81
C GLU A 133 -11.69 -2.03 3.66
N LYS A 134 -11.54 -2.09 5.00
CA LYS A 134 -12.63 -2.37 5.95
C LYS A 134 -13.40 -1.14 6.44
N TYR A 135 -13.08 0.03 5.90
CA TYR A 135 -13.62 1.34 6.28
C TYR A 135 -13.32 1.75 7.72
N GLU A 136 -12.29 1.17 8.33
CA GLU A 136 -11.81 1.51 9.67
C GLU A 136 -10.88 2.74 9.62
N THR A 137 -11.41 3.85 9.09
CA THR A 137 -10.66 5.05 8.68
C THR A 137 -9.75 5.61 9.77
N GLU A 138 -10.21 5.72 11.02
CA GLU A 138 -9.38 6.27 12.10
C GLU A 138 -8.19 5.39 12.45
N ARG A 139 -8.37 4.06 12.41
CA ARG A 139 -7.27 3.11 12.60
C ARG A 139 -6.31 3.18 11.42
N ALA A 140 -6.82 3.23 10.20
CA ALA A 140 -6.01 3.35 8.99
C ALA A 140 -5.14 4.63 9.01
N ILE A 141 -5.71 5.77 9.38
CA ILE A 141 -4.98 7.04 9.52
C ILE A 141 -3.82 6.90 10.52
N ARG A 142 -4.03 6.26 11.68
CA ARG A 142 -2.96 6.04 12.66
C ARG A 142 -1.80 5.24 12.06
N GLN A 143 -2.11 4.19 11.32
CA GLN A 143 -1.10 3.35 10.68
C GLN A 143 -0.36 4.11 9.56
N PHE A 144 -1.06 4.86 8.71
CA PHE A 144 -0.41 5.65 7.67
C PHE A 144 0.45 6.79 8.25
N ARG A 145 0.04 7.42 9.36
CA ARG A 145 0.90 8.36 10.09
C ARG A 145 2.18 7.70 10.58
N ALA A 146 2.09 6.50 11.13
CA ALA A 146 3.27 5.76 11.58
C ALA A 146 4.21 5.42 10.40
N ALA A 147 3.67 5.03 9.25
CA ALA A 147 4.46 4.81 8.03
C ALA A 147 5.14 6.11 7.54
N VAL A 148 4.39 7.22 7.44
CA VAL A 148 4.91 8.54 7.04
C VAL A 148 5.94 9.09 8.04
N ALA A 149 5.81 8.77 9.33
CA ALA A 149 6.79 9.15 10.34
C ALA A 149 8.12 8.38 10.19
N ILE A 150 8.08 7.16 9.64
CA ILE A 150 9.28 6.37 9.37
C ILE A 150 9.94 6.84 8.07
N ASP A 151 9.15 7.02 7.01
CA ASP A 151 9.63 7.57 5.74
C ASP A 151 8.66 8.64 5.23
N SER A 152 9.01 9.90 5.49
CA SER A 152 8.22 11.05 5.03
C SER A 152 8.37 11.30 3.54
N THR A 153 9.32 10.65 2.87
CA THR A 153 9.58 10.81 1.44
C THR A 153 8.86 9.76 0.59
N ASP A 154 8.26 8.73 1.19
CA ASP A 154 7.49 7.75 0.45
C ASP A 154 6.19 8.33 -0.10
N ALA A 155 6.03 8.28 -1.43
CA ALA A 155 4.90 8.89 -2.10
C ALA A 155 3.57 8.17 -1.80
N ASP A 156 3.63 6.85 -1.65
CA ASP A 156 2.44 6.01 -1.52
C ASP A 156 1.85 6.13 -0.12
N ALA A 157 2.68 6.18 0.92
CA ALA A 157 2.28 6.45 2.29
C ALA A 157 1.65 7.85 2.42
N GLN A 158 2.25 8.87 1.79
CA GLN A 158 1.71 10.24 1.78
C GLN A 158 0.35 10.32 1.09
N LEU A 159 0.18 9.65 -0.06
CA LEU A 159 -1.09 9.57 -0.77
C LEU A 159 -2.15 8.77 -0.01
N ALA A 160 -1.76 7.66 0.62
CA ALA A 160 -2.67 6.85 1.42
C ALA A 160 -3.17 7.60 2.66
N LEU A 161 -2.29 8.35 3.34
CA LEU A 161 -2.69 9.23 4.45
C LEU A 161 -3.64 10.33 3.97
N LEU A 162 -3.33 11.00 2.85
CA LEU A 162 -4.20 12.02 2.26
C LEU A 162 -5.59 11.46 1.96
N ALA A 163 -5.65 10.27 1.37
CA ALA A 163 -6.91 9.61 1.04
C ALA A 163 -7.76 9.35 2.30
N GLU A 164 -7.20 8.77 3.35
CA GLU A 164 -8.01 8.49 4.55
C GLU A 164 -8.35 9.76 5.35
N LEU A 165 -7.48 10.77 5.39
CA LEU A 165 -7.82 12.08 5.96
C LEU A 165 -9.00 12.72 5.22
N SER A 166 -9.01 12.62 3.89
CA SER A 166 -10.12 13.13 3.09
C SER A 166 -11.43 12.37 3.38
N VAL A 167 -11.39 11.05 3.56
CA VAL A 167 -12.58 10.28 4.02
C VAL A 167 -13.06 10.78 5.38
N ALA A 168 -12.15 11.00 6.34
CA ALA A 168 -12.50 11.41 7.69
C ALA A 168 -13.16 12.79 7.74
N VAL A 169 -12.63 13.77 7.00
CA VAL A 169 -13.18 15.14 6.93
C VAL A 169 -14.59 15.15 6.31
N HIS A 170 -14.88 14.29 5.32
CA HIS A 170 -16.14 14.33 4.57
C HIS A 170 -17.23 13.37 5.08
N ARG A 171 -16.94 12.46 6.02
CA ARG A 171 -17.90 11.47 6.55
C ARG A 171 -18.81 11.97 7.66
N ARG A 172 -18.62 13.17 8.21
CA ARG A 172 -19.35 13.64 9.39
C ARG A 172 -20.32 14.80 9.08
N PRO A 173 -21.55 14.53 8.61
CA PRO A 173 -22.59 15.54 8.60
C PRO A 173 -23.17 15.73 10.01
N GLY A 174 -23.12 16.95 10.54
CA GLY A 174 -23.98 17.37 11.65
C GLY A 174 -23.40 17.38 13.07
N SER A 175 -22.10 17.14 13.26
CA SER A 175 -21.42 17.61 14.47
C SER A 175 -20.99 19.06 14.25
N GLY A 176 -21.48 20.00 15.07
CA GLY A 176 -20.97 21.38 15.03
C GLY A 176 -19.47 21.42 15.29
N GLU A 177 -18.81 22.54 14.92
CA GLU A 177 -17.36 22.79 15.02
C GLU A 177 -16.72 22.17 16.27
N SER A 178 -16.30 20.92 16.16
CA SER A 178 -15.56 20.25 17.21
C SER A 178 -14.07 20.49 16.99
N THR A 179 -13.31 20.60 18.07
CA THR A 179 -11.85 20.76 18.02
C THR A 179 -11.15 19.63 17.25
N ASP A 180 -11.76 18.44 17.19
CA ASP A 180 -11.27 17.31 16.40
C ASP A 180 -11.50 17.46 14.90
N GLU A 181 -12.61 18.07 14.46
CA GLU A 181 -12.86 18.34 13.03
C GLU A 181 -11.89 19.38 12.50
N ALA A 182 -11.72 20.49 13.20
CA ALA A 182 -10.74 21.52 12.82
C ALA A 182 -9.32 20.95 12.76
N ARG A 183 -8.97 20.04 13.68
CA ARG A 183 -7.68 19.35 13.67
C ARG A 183 -7.51 18.45 12.45
N LEU A 184 -8.53 17.64 12.12
CA LEU A 184 -8.49 16.74 10.96
C LEU A 184 -8.46 17.52 9.64
N GLU A 185 -9.21 18.60 9.53
CA GLU A 185 -9.21 19.47 8.36
C GLU A 185 -7.85 20.17 8.19
N SER A 186 -7.29 20.72 9.26
CA SER A 186 -5.95 21.31 9.23
C SER A 186 -4.89 20.30 8.78
N GLU A 187 -4.98 19.06 9.30
CA GLU A 187 -4.06 18.00 8.91
C GLU A 187 -4.25 17.56 7.45
N PHE A 188 -5.49 17.44 6.99
CA PHE A 188 -5.82 17.15 5.59
C PHE A 188 -5.23 18.21 4.66
N LEU A 189 -5.42 19.50 4.93
CA LEU A 189 -4.91 20.59 4.12
C LEU A 189 -3.37 20.62 4.09
N LYS A 190 -2.73 20.39 5.25
CA LYS A 190 -1.27 20.24 5.34
C LYS A 190 -0.78 19.09 4.47
N GLN A 191 -1.43 17.93 4.58
CA GLN A 191 -1.06 16.74 3.83
C GLN A 191 -1.27 16.93 2.33
N LEU A 192 -2.36 17.58 1.92
CA LEU A 192 -2.64 17.93 0.53
C LEU A 192 -1.54 18.82 -0.06
N SER A 193 -1.09 19.81 0.70
CA SER A 193 0.02 20.70 0.30
C SER A 193 1.32 19.91 0.06
N LEU A 194 1.68 18.99 0.96
CA LEU A 194 2.87 18.15 0.80
C LEU A 194 2.80 17.28 -0.45
N VAL A 195 1.65 16.64 -0.69
CA VAL A 195 1.43 15.81 -1.88
C VAL A 195 1.49 16.67 -3.16
N ARG A 196 0.84 17.83 -3.19
CA ARG A 196 0.89 18.76 -4.34
C ARG A 196 2.33 19.20 -4.64
N ALA A 197 3.09 19.60 -3.63
CA ALA A 197 4.48 20.02 -3.80
C ALA A 197 5.34 18.90 -4.41
N ARG A 198 5.15 17.66 -3.94
CA ARG A 198 5.85 16.50 -4.48
C ARG A 198 5.52 16.22 -5.95
N PHE A 199 4.26 16.37 -6.33
CA PHE A 199 3.78 16.08 -7.68
C PHE A 199 3.72 17.31 -8.60
N ALA A 200 4.33 18.44 -8.24
CA ALA A 200 4.25 19.68 -9.00
C ALA A 200 4.69 19.54 -10.48
N GLY A 201 5.61 18.63 -10.79
CA GLY A 201 6.04 18.32 -12.16
C GLY A 201 5.13 17.34 -12.94
N HIS A 202 4.15 16.72 -12.28
CA HIS A 202 3.31 15.67 -12.84
C HIS A 202 1.90 16.18 -13.17
N ARG A 203 1.75 16.84 -14.32
CA ARG A 203 0.48 17.48 -14.77
C ARG A 203 -0.77 16.63 -14.56
N GLY A 204 -0.72 15.33 -14.84
CA GLY A 204 -1.85 14.43 -14.66
C GLY A 204 -2.26 14.24 -13.20
N VAL A 205 -1.29 14.13 -12.29
CA VAL A 205 -1.53 13.98 -10.85
C VAL A 205 -2.02 15.30 -10.26
N THR A 206 -1.38 16.42 -10.61
CA THR A 206 -1.80 17.75 -10.17
C THR A 206 -3.25 18.03 -10.56
N LYS A 207 -3.62 17.80 -11.83
CA LYS A 207 -4.99 17.97 -12.31
C LYS A 207 -5.99 17.07 -11.57
N LEU A 208 -5.60 15.85 -11.22
CA LEU A 208 -6.45 14.94 -10.43
C LEU A 208 -6.65 15.47 -9.01
N LEU A 209 -5.57 15.90 -8.35
CA LEU A 209 -5.63 16.48 -7.00
C LEU A 209 -6.49 17.75 -6.97
N ASP A 210 -6.35 18.62 -7.96
CA ASP A 210 -7.14 19.85 -8.08
C ASP A 210 -8.61 19.53 -8.30
N MET A 211 -8.93 18.60 -9.21
CA MET A 211 -10.32 18.16 -9.43
C MET A 211 -10.96 17.57 -8.18
N MET A 212 -10.18 16.84 -7.37
CA MET A 212 -10.68 16.14 -6.20
C MET A 212 -10.78 17.02 -4.95
N PHE A 213 -9.85 17.96 -4.78
CA PHE A 213 -9.66 18.67 -3.50
C PHE A 213 -9.67 20.19 -3.61
N ASP A 214 -9.83 20.75 -4.83
CA ASP A 214 -9.96 22.19 -5.03
C ASP A 214 -11.39 22.55 -5.48
N PRO A 215 -12.23 23.08 -4.58
CA PRO A 215 -13.57 23.50 -4.94
C PRO A 215 -13.58 24.72 -5.89
N ALA A 216 -12.53 25.55 -5.90
CA ALA A 216 -12.48 26.74 -6.77
C ALA A 216 -12.25 26.37 -8.24
N GLU A 217 -11.61 25.22 -8.50
CA GLU A 217 -11.34 24.70 -9.86
C GLU A 217 -12.56 23.99 -10.47
N GLU A 218 -13.68 23.82 -9.75
CA GLU A 218 -14.87 23.11 -10.26
C GLU A 218 -15.44 23.75 -11.54
N ALA A 219 -15.34 25.07 -11.65
CA ALA A 219 -15.73 25.80 -12.86
C ALA A 219 -14.84 25.47 -14.06
N ALA A 220 -13.55 25.17 -13.84
CA ALA A 220 -12.57 24.81 -14.84
C ALA A 220 -12.60 23.31 -15.22
N VAL A 221 -13.26 22.46 -14.42
CA VAL A 221 -13.50 21.06 -14.77
C VAL A 221 -14.42 20.97 -15.99
N ASN A 222 -14.04 20.10 -16.94
CA ASN A 222 -14.82 19.84 -18.16
C ASN A 222 -16.30 19.57 -17.78
N PRO A 223 -17.28 20.28 -18.39
CA PRO A 223 -18.70 20.16 -18.04
C PRO A 223 -19.24 18.74 -18.02
N ALA A 224 -18.70 17.83 -18.84
CA ALA A 224 -19.08 16.42 -18.87
C ALA A 224 -18.79 15.68 -17.56
N TRP A 225 -17.84 16.16 -16.75
CA TRP A 225 -17.49 15.56 -15.47
C TRP A 225 -18.23 16.17 -14.28
N ARG A 226 -18.84 17.35 -14.42
CA ARG A 226 -19.52 18.06 -13.30
C ARG A 226 -20.59 17.23 -12.59
N PRO A 227 -21.49 16.47 -13.28
CA PRO A 227 -22.46 15.61 -12.60
C PRO A 227 -21.81 14.49 -11.78
N HIS A 228 -20.55 14.19 -12.06
CA HIS A 228 -19.77 13.18 -11.38
C HIS A 228 -18.83 13.79 -10.34
N ILE A 229 -18.61 15.11 -10.25
CA ILE A 229 -17.66 15.69 -9.30
C ILE A 229 -18.04 15.39 -7.87
N GLU A 230 -19.31 15.52 -7.49
CA GLU A 230 -19.73 15.19 -6.13
C GLU A 230 -19.56 13.69 -5.83
N LYS A 231 -19.87 12.85 -6.83
CA LYS A 231 -19.59 11.41 -6.76
C LYS A 231 -18.09 11.12 -6.73
N LEU A 232 -17.25 11.84 -7.46
CA LEU A 232 -15.79 11.68 -7.56
C LEU A 232 -15.07 12.35 -6.40
N ARG A 233 -15.69 13.27 -5.69
CA ARG A 233 -15.23 13.70 -4.36
C ARG A 233 -15.51 12.55 -3.41
N ARG A 234 -16.77 12.11 -3.29
CA ARG A 234 -17.19 10.95 -2.49
C ARG A 234 -16.42 9.65 -2.79
N VAL A 235 -16.14 9.38 -4.06
CA VAL A 235 -15.46 8.19 -4.60
C VAL A 235 -13.96 8.43 -4.72
N GLY A 236 -13.49 9.64 -4.99
CA GLY A 236 -12.08 10.06 -4.98
C GLY A 236 -11.43 9.88 -3.61
N TYR A 237 -12.22 10.04 -2.55
CA TYR A 237 -11.89 9.60 -1.20
C TYR A 237 -11.59 8.08 -1.12
N GLY A 238 -12.04 7.28 -2.09
CA GLY A 238 -11.66 5.88 -2.31
C GLY A 238 -10.79 5.61 -3.55
N VAL A 239 -10.61 6.54 -4.51
CA VAL A 239 -9.86 6.31 -5.78
C VAL A 239 -8.37 6.06 -5.51
N PHE A 240 -7.80 6.62 -4.43
CA PHE A 240 -6.43 6.28 -4.01
C PHE A 240 -6.27 4.84 -3.48
N ARG A 241 -7.37 4.10 -3.29
CA ARG A 241 -7.31 2.65 -3.05
C ARG A 241 -7.05 1.86 -4.33
N TRP A 242 -7.20 2.48 -5.49
CA TRP A 242 -7.03 1.84 -6.78
C TRP A 242 -5.69 2.24 -7.41
N LYS A 243 -4.70 1.33 -7.39
CA LYS A 243 -3.51 1.47 -8.25
C LYS A 243 -3.62 0.53 -9.45
N ARG A 244 -3.60 1.19 -10.62
CA ARG A 244 -2.85 0.86 -11.85
C ARG A 244 -2.72 -0.63 -12.17
N ARG A 245 -3.52 -1.08 -13.15
CA ARG A 245 -3.19 -2.26 -13.95
C ARG A 245 -1.88 -2.05 -14.71
#